data_AF-A0A6A6MZE1-F1
#
_entry.id   AF-A0A6A6MZE1-F1
#
_cell.length_a   1.000
_cell.length_b   1.000
_cell.length_c   1.000
_cell.angle_alpha   90.00
_cell.angle_beta   90.00
_cell.angle_gamma   90.00
#
_symmetry.space_group_name_H-M   'P 1'
#
loop_
_entity.id
_entity.type
_entity.pdbx_description
1 polymer ?
#
loop_
_entity_poly.entity_id
_entity_poly.type
_entity_poly.pdbx_seq_one_letter_code
_entity_poly.pdbx_strand_id
1 'polypeptide(L)'
;MGSTGITISNNYFSHHDEVMLLGHDDRYVLDSGMQVTIAFNVFGEALVQRMPRCRRGYIHVVNNCFTYWEMYAIGGSANPTINSQGNRYVAPADPNAKEVTKRVVPDEEEWADWNWRTDGDIMVNGAFFVPSGAGLSAQYAKASSVEPRSAGLINQLTMNAGVFGEPRDNNVGISNPGFNGDGTSTASATNTGSAGSSSGDDDGVNGGEKGKKISK
;
A
#
# COMPACT_ATOMS: atom_id res chain seq x y z
N MET A 1 -7.13 -14.99 25.82
CA MET A 1 -8.09 -14.69 24.74
C MET A 1 -7.34 -13.98 23.63
N GLY A 2 -7.59 -14.30 22.36
CA GLY A 2 -6.98 -13.61 21.20
C GLY A 2 -7.97 -12.62 20.59
N SER A 3 -7.47 -11.53 20.01
CA SER A 3 -8.30 -10.54 19.31
C SER A 3 -8.88 -11.14 18.01
N THR A 4 -10.13 -10.81 17.67
CA THR A 4 -10.81 -11.36 16.49
C THR A 4 -11.97 -10.46 16.04
N GLY A 5 -12.45 -10.64 14.80
CA GLY A 5 -13.57 -9.87 14.23
C GLY A 5 -13.21 -8.42 13.91
N ILE A 6 -11.98 -8.19 13.45
CA ILE A 6 -11.43 -6.85 13.21
C ILE A 6 -11.44 -6.54 11.71
N THR A 7 -11.81 -5.30 11.35
CA THR A 7 -11.63 -4.75 10.00
C THR A 7 -10.71 -3.55 10.06
N ILE A 8 -9.69 -3.52 9.21
CA ILE A 8 -8.76 -2.40 9.02
C ILE A 8 -8.98 -1.86 7.62
N SER A 9 -9.60 -0.68 7.49
CA SER A 9 -9.97 -0.16 6.18
C SER A 9 -9.82 1.33 6.00
N ASN A 10 -9.64 1.73 4.72
CA ASN A 10 -9.49 3.13 4.29
C ASN A 10 -8.34 3.88 4.97
N ASN A 11 -7.27 3.19 5.36
CA ASN A 11 -6.08 3.80 5.94
C ASN A 11 -5.02 4.09 4.88
N TYR A 12 -4.20 5.10 5.13
CA TYR A 12 -2.97 5.37 4.40
C TYR A 12 -1.77 5.09 5.32
N PHE A 13 -0.99 4.07 5.00
CA PHE A 13 0.25 3.74 5.71
C PHE A 13 1.44 4.27 4.91
N SER A 14 2.39 4.94 5.58
CA SER A 14 3.64 5.40 4.97
C SER A 14 4.73 5.57 6.03
N HIS A 15 5.99 5.68 5.60
CA HIS A 15 7.14 6.02 6.45
C HIS A 15 7.29 5.14 7.70
N HIS A 16 7.28 3.82 7.52
CA HIS A 16 7.40 2.88 8.63
C HIS A 16 8.01 1.54 8.20
N ASP A 17 8.91 0.99 9.01
CA ASP A 17 9.52 -0.31 8.73
C ASP A 17 8.51 -1.46 8.98
N GLU A 18 8.07 -1.58 10.24
CA GLU A 18 7.24 -2.70 10.70
C GLU A 18 5.75 -2.32 10.78
N VAL A 19 5.05 -2.35 9.64
CA VAL A 19 3.72 -1.71 9.51
C VAL A 19 2.63 -2.35 10.38
N MET A 20 2.43 -3.66 10.28
CA MET A 20 1.31 -4.34 10.91
C MET A 20 1.66 -5.78 11.30
N LEU A 21 1.58 -6.09 12.61
CA LEU A 21 1.78 -7.42 13.15
C LEU A 21 0.47 -8.00 13.68
N LEU A 22 0.01 -9.10 13.12
CA LEU A 22 -1.19 -9.82 13.54
C LEU A 22 -0.78 -11.14 14.18
N GLY A 23 -0.84 -11.20 15.52
CA GLY A 23 -0.36 -12.32 16.34
C GLY A 23 1.13 -12.19 16.70
N HIS A 24 1.45 -12.31 17.99
CA HIS A 24 2.78 -11.93 18.53
C HIS A 24 3.78 -13.10 18.68
N ASP A 25 3.31 -14.29 19.06
CA ASP A 25 4.13 -15.49 19.36
C ASP A 25 3.58 -16.67 18.53
N ASP A 26 4.48 -17.35 17.84
CA ASP A 26 4.17 -18.53 17.03
C ASP A 26 3.49 -19.65 17.84
N ARG A 27 3.71 -19.70 19.16
CA ARG A 27 3.17 -20.73 20.07
C ARG A 27 1.84 -20.34 20.71
N TYR A 28 1.36 -19.12 20.54
CA TYR A 28 0.13 -18.66 21.18
C TYR A 28 -1.12 -19.16 20.42
N VAL A 29 -1.52 -20.40 20.73
CA VAL A 29 -2.57 -21.14 20.00
C VAL A 29 -3.94 -20.46 19.99
N LEU A 30 -4.22 -19.56 20.94
CA LEU A 30 -5.49 -18.84 20.99
C LEU A 30 -5.69 -17.88 19.80
N ASP A 31 -4.63 -17.48 19.11
CA ASP A 31 -4.72 -16.67 17.88
C ASP A 31 -5.22 -17.48 16.67
N SER A 32 -5.40 -18.81 16.80
CA SER A 32 -6.01 -19.63 15.74
C SER A 32 -7.46 -19.24 15.43
N GLY A 33 -8.14 -18.57 16.38
CA GLY A 33 -9.48 -18.01 16.19
C GLY A 33 -9.50 -16.56 15.68
N MET A 34 -8.32 -15.94 15.45
CA MET A 34 -8.23 -14.58 14.95
C MET A 34 -8.78 -14.51 13.52
N GLN A 35 -9.62 -13.49 13.27
CA GLN A 35 -10.15 -13.17 11.96
C GLN A 35 -9.98 -11.67 11.72
N VAL A 36 -9.28 -11.31 10.64
CA VAL A 36 -9.02 -9.92 10.28
C VAL A 36 -9.30 -9.68 8.80
N THR A 37 -10.03 -8.62 8.48
CA THR A 37 -10.20 -8.11 7.11
C THR A 37 -9.40 -6.83 6.93
N ILE A 38 -8.55 -6.78 5.92
CA ILE A 38 -7.76 -5.60 5.53
C ILE A 38 -8.28 -5.16 4.17
N ALA A 39 -8.96 -4.01 4.12
CA ALA A 39 -9.68 -3.59 2.92
C ALA A 39 -9.52 -2.12 2.55
N PHE A 40 -9.39 -1.81 1.26
CA PHE A 40 -9.39 -0.42 0.76
C PHE A 40 -8.28 0.48 1.32
N ASN A 41 -7.19 -0.11 1.84
CA ASN A 41 -6.06 0.65 2.33
C ASN A 41 -5.08 0.97 1.18
N VAL A 42 -4.27 2.00 1.39
CA VAL A 42 -3.06 2.21 0.61
C VAL A 42 -1.84 2.01 1.52
N PHE A 43 -0.99 1.09 1.10
CA PHE A 43 0.36 0.91 1.62
C PHE A 43 1.32 1.67 0.71
N GLY A 44 1.61 2.90 1.14
CA GLY A 44 2.24 3.94 0.36
C GLY A 44 3.77 3.94 0.43
N GLU A 45 4.34 5.14 0.38
CA GLU A 45 5.79 5.32 0.31
C GLU A 45 6.52 4.99 1.61
N ALA A 46 7.82 4.69 1.48
CA ALA A 46 8.73 4.46 2.58
C ALA A 46 8.23 3.39 3.58
N LEU A 47 7.61 2.32 3.06
CA LEU A 47 7.26 1.12 3.84
C LEU A 47 8.26 0.02 3.55
N VAL A 48 8.73 -0.68 4.59
CA VAL A 48 9.71 -1.76 4.41
C VAL A 48 9.03 -3.13 4.32
N GLN A 49 8.16 -3.45 5.29
CA GLN A 49 7.61 -4.80 5.44
C GLN A 49 6.34 -4.87 6.32
N ARG A 50 5.79 -6.09 6.46
CA ARG A 50 4.68 -6.43 7.36
C ARG A 50 3.36 -5.73 7.02
N MET A 51 2.91 -5.90 5.78
CA MET A 51 1.68 -5.34 5.25
C MET A 51 0.66 -6.42 4.84
N PRO A 52 0.16 -7.30 5.75
CA PRO A 52 0.56 -7.52 7.14
C PRO A 52 1.68 -8.58 7.29
N ARG A 53 2.20 -8.74 8.52
CA ARG A 53 2.82 -10.01 8.96
C ARG A 53 1.89 -10.75 9.91
N CYS A 54 1.52 -11.98 9.55
CA CYS A 54 0.50 -12.76 10.25
C CYS A 54 1.04 -14.00 10.96
N ARG A 55 0.39 -14.37 12.06
CA ARG A 55 0.57 -15.65 12.73
C ARG A 55 -0.76 -16.28 13.05
N ARG A 56 -0.92 -17.56 12.67
CA ARG A 56 -2.18 -18.30 12.84
C ARG A 56 -3.36 -17.54 12.24
N GLY A 57 -4.57 -17.90 12.65
CA GLY A 57 -5.79 -17.18 12.30
C GLY A 57 -6.09 -17.13 10.80
N TYR A 58 -7.06 -16.30 10.45
CA TYR A 58 -7.51 -16.07 9.09
C TYR A 58 -7.44 -14.57 8.77
N ILE A 59 -6.84 -14.26 7.62
CA ILE A 59 -6.68 -12.87 7.16
C ILE A 59 -7.20 -12.74 5.73
N HIS A 60 -8.19 -11.87 5.54
CA HIS A 60 -8.69 -11.45 4.23
C HIS A 60 -8.03 -10.13 3.84
N VAL A 61 -7.17 -10.14 2.83
CA VAL A 61 -6.55 -8.95 2.24
C VAL A 61 -7.27 -8.64 0.93
N VAL A 62 -8.15 -7.64 0.92
CA VAL A 62 -9.05 -7.39 -0.23
C VAL A 62 -9.03 -5.96 -0.72
N ASN A 63 -8.87 -5.76 -2.02
CA ASN A 63 -8.90 -4.44 -2.66
C ASN A 63 -8.04 -3.36 -1.97
N ASN A 64 -6.78 -3.69 -1.65
CA ASN A 64 -5.77 -2.74 -1.19
C ASN A 64 -4.78 -2.40 -2.33
N CYS A 65 -4.17 -1.22 -2.24
CA CYS A 65 -3.10 -0.80 -3.14
C CYS A 65 -1.76 -0.88 -2.39
N PHE A 66 -0.85 -1.73 -2.87
CA PHE A 66 0.49 -1.90 -2.32
C PHE A 66 1.53 -1.32 -3.27
N THR A 67 2.38 -0.48 -2.72
CA THR A 67 3.49 0.15 -3.44
C THR A 67 4.74 0.14 -2.57
N TYR A 68 5.91 0.19 -3.20
CA TYR A 68 7.17 0.55 -2.55
C TYR A 68 7.64 -0.30 -1.35
N TRP A 69 7.21 -1.54 -1.19
CA TRP A 69 7.82 -2.40 -0.16
C TRP A 69 9.30 -2.60 -0.48
N GLU A 70 10.16 -2.66 0.53
CA GLU A 70 11.59 -2.90 0.34
C GLU A 70 11.97 -4.37 0.56
N MET A 71 11.24 -5.08 1.43
CA MET A 71 11.54 -6.48 1.74
C MET A 71 10.44 -7.44 1.27
N TYR A 72 9.21 -7.23 1.69
CA TYR A 72 8.01 -7.97 1.24
C TYR A 72 6.76 -7.19 1.61
N ALA A 73 5.65 -7.44 0.93
CA ALA A 73 4.35 -6.91 1.32
C ALA A 73 3.71 -7.77 2.41
N ILE A 74 3.36 -9.02 2.07
CA ILE A 74 2.63 -9.93 2.95
C ILE A 74 3.56 -10.99 3.49
N GLY A 75 3.59 -11.19 4.81
CA GLY A 75 4.41 -12.23 5.41
C GLY A 75 3.71 -12.99 6.51
N GLY A 76 4.35 -14.06 6.99
CA GLY A 76 3.81 -14.79 8.13
C GLY A 76 4.65 -15.95 8.62
N SER A 77 4.33 -16.39 9.84
CA SER A 77 4.89 -17.57 10.50
C SER A 77 3.77 -18.33 11.23
N ALA A 78 3.99 -19.59 11.63
CA ALA A 78 3.02 -20.40 12.38
C ALA A 78 1.65 -20.60 11.67
N ASN A 79 1.68 -20.93 10.37
CA ASN A 79 0.53 -21.37 9.57
C ASN A 79 -0.71 -20.44 9.62
N PRO A 80 -0.58 -19.16 9.22
CA PRO A 80 -1.74 -18.30 8.99
C PRO A 80 -2.43 -18.68 7.68
N THR A 81 -3.76 -18.57 7.63
CA THR A 81 -4.52 -18.63 6.37
C THR A 81 -4.65 -17.22 5.80
N ILE A 82 -4.09 -16.99 4.61
CA ILE A 82 -4.08 -15.68 3.95
C ILE A 82 -4.86 -15.75 2.64
N ASN A 83 -5.86 -14.90 2.53
CA ASN A 83 -6.67 -14.73 1.33
C ASN A 83 -6.43 -13.35 0.71
N SER A 84 -5.66 -13.28 -0.37
CA SER A 84 -5.47 -12.05 -1.14
C SER A 84 -6.45 -12.01 -2.33
N GLN A 85 -7.32 -11.00 -2.40
CA GLN A 85 -8.26 -10.83 -3.51
C GLN A 85 -8.37 -9.40 -4.03
N GLY A 86 -8.31 -9.22 -5.36
CA GLY A 86 -8.58 -7.93 -6.01
C GLY A 86 -7.65 -6.79 -5.58
N ASN A 87 -6.49 -7.07 -5.01
CA ASN A 87 -5.47 -6.07 -4.65
C ASN A 87 -4.64 -5.69 -5.88
N ARG A 88 -3.90 -4.58 -5.76
CA ARG A 88 -2.86 -4.22 -6.72
C ARG A 88 -1.51 -4.16 -6.03
N TYR A 89 -0.56 -4.93 -6.54
CA TYR A 89 0.82 -4.98 -6.04
C TYR A 89 1.75 -4.37 -7.08
N VAL A 90 2.35 -3.22 -6.76
CA VAL A 90 3.38 -2.59 -7.58
C VAL A 90 4.73 -2.83 -6.94
N ALA A 91 5.48 -3.79 -7.50
CA ALA A 91 6.80 -4.08 -6.97
C ALA A 91 7.74 -2.87 -7.09
N PRO A 92 8.66 -2.69 -6.12
CA PRO A 92 9.75 -1.71 -6.21
C PRO A 92 10.65 -1.96 -7.43
N ALA A 93 11.55 -1.03 -7.73
CA ALA A 93 12.51 -1.17 -8.83
C ALA A 93 13.52 -2.30 -8.56
N ASP A 94 13.86 -2.56 -7.30
CA ASP A 94 14.82 -3.60 -6.90
C ASP A 94 14.38 -4.99 -7.44
N PRO A 95 15.20 -5.66 -8.27
CA PRO A 95 14.90 -7.01 -8.76
C PRO A 95 14.81 -8.07 -7.66
N ASN A 96 15.36 -7.83 -6.47
CA ASN A 96 15.31 -8.77 -5.35
C ASN A 96 14.03 -8.66 -4.51
N ALA A 97 13.22 -7.62 -4.74
CA ALA A 97 12.00 -7.34 -3.96
C ALA A 97 10.73 -7.50 -4.82
N LYS A 98 10.71 -8.48 -5.73
CA LYS A 98 9.56 -8.76 -6.62
C LYS A 98 8.52 -9.69 -6.02
N GLU A 99 8.92 -10.57 -5.11
CA GLU A 99 7.98 -11.44 -4.43
C GLU A 99 7.14 -10.63 -3.43
N VAL A 100 5.82 -10.70 -3.57
CA VAL A 100 4.86 -10.07 -2.65
C VAL A 100 4.89 -10.75 -1.28
N THR A 101 5.13 -12.06 -1.28
CA THR A 101 5.00 -12.96 -0.14
C THR A 101 6.34 -13.24 0.56
N LYS A 102 6.32 -13.42 1.88
CA LYS A 102 7.47 -13.97 2.63
C LYS A 102 7.03 -14.90 3.76
N ARG A 103 7.35 -16.20 3.63
CA ARG A 103 7.26 -17.14 4.75
C ARG A 103 8.46 -16.96 5.67
N VAL A 104 8.21 -16.80 6.96
CA VAL A 104 9.24 -16.67 7.99
C VAL A 104 9.32 -17.98 8.75
N VAL A 105 10.01 -18.94 8.15
CA VAL A 105 10.27 -20.27 8.73
C VAL A 105 11.73 -20.66 8.50
N PRO A 106 12.28 -21.56 9.34
CA PRO A 106 13.63 -22.07 9.15
C PRO A 106 13.74 -23.00 7.93
N ASP A 107 12.72 -23.81 7.64
CA ASP A 107 12.76 -24.83 6.57
C ASP A 107 11.58 -24.69 5.59
N GLU A 108 11.83 -24.84 4.29
CA GLU A 108 10.82 -24.62 3.24
C GLU A 108 9.74 -25.72 3.17
N GLU A 109 10.05 -26.94 3.60
CA GLU A 109 9.09 -28.06 3.59
C GLU A 109 7.93 -27.84 4.58
N GLU A 110 8.11 -26.99 5.60
CA GLU A 110 7.10 -26.76 6.63
C GLU A 110 5.91 -25.90 6.19
N TRP A 111 6.06 -25.11 5.11
CA TRP A 111 5.05 -24.12 4.73
C TRP A 111 4.21 -24.50 3.50
N ALA A 112 4.56 -25.57 2.80
CA ALA A 112 3.84 -26.00 1.58
C ALA A 112 2.33 -26.20 1.82
N ASP A 113 1.96 -26.65 3.02
CA ASP A 113 0.57 -26.88 3.43
C ASP A 113 -0.16 -25.62 3.95
N TRP A 114 0.54 -24.48 4.08
CA TRP A 114 -0.06 -23.24 4.56
C TRP A 114 -0.96 -22.64 3.49
N ASN A 115 -2.16 -22.21 3.87
CA ASN A 115 -3.19 -21.78 2.94
C ASN A 115 -3.02 -20.31 2.57
N TRP A 116 -2.21 -20.02 1.54
CA TRP A 116 -1.98 -18.67 1.02
C TRP A 116 -2.48 -18.62 -0.42
N ARG A 117 -3.51 -17.83 -0.68
CA ARG A 117 -4.10 -17.72 -2.02
C ARG A 117 -4.10 -16.27 -2.51
N THR A 118 -4.04 -16.14 -3.83
CA THR A 118 -4.23 -14.91 -4.60
C THR A 118 -5.33 -15.15 -5.63
N ASP A 119 -6.26 -14.21 -5.79
CA ASP A 119 -7.37 -14.30 -6.74
C ASP A 119 -7.80 -12.91 -7.23
N GLY A 120 -7.76 -12.67 -8.55
CA GLY A 120 -8.11 -11.38 -9.14
C GLY A 120 -7.15 -10.22 -8.80
N ASP A 121 -6.01 -10.49 -8.17
CA ASP A 121 -4.98 -9.49 -7.89
C ASP A 121 -4.25 -9.06 -9.19
N ILE A 122 -3.87 -7.78 -9.28
CA ILE A 122 -3.02 -7.27 -10.36
C ILE A 122 -1.58 -7.11 -9.87
N MET A 123 -0.67 -7.78 -10.57
CA MET A 123 0.77 -7.69 -10.34
C MET A 123 1.42 -6.74 -11.35
N VAL A 124 2.14 -5.73 -10.86
CA VAL A 124 2.77 -4.69 -11.68
C VAL A 124 4.27 -4.66 -11.42
N ASN A 125 5.05 -4.30 -12.44
CA ASN A 125 6.51 -4.15 -12.36
C ASN A 125 7.25 -5.45 -11.96
N GLY A 126 6.75 -6.59 -12.46
CA GLY A 126 7.33 -7.90 -12.18
C GLY A 126 6.98 -8.46 -10.79
N ALA A 127 6.04 -7.85 -10.07
CA ALA A 127 5.52 -8.43 -8.85
C ALA A 127 4.99 -9.86 -9.11
N PHE A 128 5.13 -10.75 -8.13
CA PHE A 128 4.48 -12.05 -8.17
C PHE A 128 4.14 -12.52 -6.76
N PHE A 129 3.12 -13.37 -6.67
CA PHE A 129 2.67 -13.99 -5.43
C PHE A 129 2.89 -15.48 -5.55
N VAL A 130 3.51 -16.10 -4.54
CA VAL A 130 3.69 -17.56 -4.48
C VAL A 130 2.56 -18.14 -3.64
N PRO A 131 1.55 -18.81 -4.21
CA PRO A 131 0.47 -19.45 -3.45
C PRO A 131 0.91 -20.80 -2.85
N SER A 132 0.16 -21.29 -1.86
CA SER A 132 0.39 -22.59 -1.21
C SER A 132 -0.89 -23.17 -0.59
N GLY A 133 -0.83 -24.42 -0.16
CA GLY A 133 -1.95 -25.14 0.44
C GLY A 133 -3.01 -25.58 -0.57
N ALA A 134 -4.18 -25.97 -0.06
CA ALA A 134 -5.23 -26.63 -0.85
C ALA A 134 -6.03 -25.68 -1.79
N GLY A 135 -5.61 -24.41 -1.93
CA GLY A 135 -6.24 -23.44 -2.81
C GLY A 135 -7.63 -22.99 -2.36
N LEU A 136 -8.69 -23.73 -2.72
CA LEU A 136 -10.10 -23.42 -2.41
C LEU A 136 -10.60 -24.25 -1.22
N SER A 137 -10.28 -23.82 0.00
CA SER A 137 -10.82 -24.43 1.21
C SER A 137 -12.11 -23.76 1.69
N ALA A 138 -13.01 -24.51 2.34
CA ALA A 138 -14.19 -23.95 3.02
C ALA A 138 -13.83 -22.91 4.11
N GLN A 139 -12.55 -22.82 4.50
CA GLN A 139 -12.07 -21.81 5.45
C GLN A 139 -12.15 -20.40 4.88
N TYR A 140 -12.01 -20.23 3.55
CA TYR A 140 -12.12 -18.93 2.90
C TYR A 140 -13.55 -18.38 2.87
N ALA A 141 -14.55 -19.26 2.85
CA ALA A 141 -15.95 -18.87 2.94
C ALA A 141 -16.32 -18.28 4.31
N LYS A 142 -15.56 -18.61 5.38
CA LYS A 142 -15.82 -18.10 6.74
C LYS A 142 -15.46 -16.62 6.95
N ALA A 143 -14.83 -15.98 5.96
CA ALA A 143 -14.28 -14.65 6.13
C ALA A 143 -14.54 -13.70 4.95
N SER A 144 -15.48 -14.06 4.08
CA SER A 144 -16.07 -13.09 3.17
C SER A 144 -17.01 -12.19 3.97
N SER A 145 -16.46 -11.13 4.56
CA SER A 145 -17.27 -9.99 5.04
C SER A 145 -17.53 -8.98 3.92
N VAL A 146 -16.79 -9.09 2.80
CA VAL A 146 -16.80 -8.17 1.67
C VAL A 146 -16.49 -8.98 0.40
N GLU A 147 -17.32 -8.83 -0.62
CA GLU A 147 -17.06 -9.40 -1.95
C GLU A 147 -15.93 -8.61 -2.65
N PRO A 148 -14.92 -9.29 -3.22
CA PRO A 148 -13.82 -8.62 -3.90
C PRO A 148 -14.30 -7.95 -5.19
N ARG A 149 -13.87 -6.69 -5.39
CA ARG A 149 -14.05 -5.98 -6.67
C ARG A 149 -12.83 -6.16 -7.56
N SER A 150 -12.98 -5.84 -8.85
CA SER A 150 -11.87 -5.88 -9.80
C SER A 150 -10.73 -4.96 -9.34
N ALA A 151 -9.50 -5.50 -9.31
CA ALA A 151 -8.29 -4.75 -9.03
C ALA A 151 -8.06 -3.60 -10.03
N GLY A 152 -8.69 -3.63 -11.22
CA GLY A 152 -8.67 -2.51 -12.17
C GLY A 152 -9.30 -1.22 -11.61
N LEU A 153 -10.17 -1.34 -10.61
CA LEU A 153 -10.81 -0.20 -9.95
C LEU A 153 -10.04 0.29 -8.73
N ILE A 154 -8.85 -0.26 -8.43
CA ILE A 154 -8.18 -0.02 -7.14
C ILE A 154 -7.93 1.46 -6.85
N ASN A 155 -7.60 2.25 -7.87
CA ASN A 155 -7.40 3.69 -7.72
C ASN A 155 -8.68 4.39 -7.27
N GLN A 156 -9.84 4.00 -7.79
CA GLN A 156 -11.14 4.52 -7.36
C GLN A 156 -11.52 3.99 -5.97
N LEU A 157 -11.28 2.70 -5.70
CA LEU A 157 -11.63 2.07 -4.43
C LEU A 157 -10.81 2.62 -3.24
N THR A 158 -9.59 3.09 -3.49
CA THR A 158 -8.67 3.56 -2.45
C THR A 158 -8.41 5.08 -2.50
N MET A 159 -9.15 5.82 -3.34
CA MET A 159 -8.93 7.27 -3.53
C MET A 159 -9.05 8.08 -2.25
N ASN A 160 -9.95 7.65 -1.34
CA ASN A 160 -10.23 8.31 -0.07
C ASN A 160 -9.52 7.67 1.13
N ALA A 161 -8.54 6.79 0.90
CA ALA A 161 -7.78 6.20 1.99
C ALA A 161 -6.92 7.27 2.70
N GLY A 162 -6.98 7.30 4.03
CA GLY A 162 -6.34 8.32 4.86
C GLY A 162 -7.34 9.17 5.65
N VAL A 163 -6.90 10.32 6.13
CA VAL A 163 -7.74 11.26 6.88
C VAL A 163 -8.72 11.95 5.92
N PHE A 164 -9.96 12.17 6.36
CA PHE A 164 -10.94 12.92 5.57
C PHE A 164 -10.55 14.40 5.43
N GLY A 165 -10.66 14.94 4.21
CA GLY A 165 -10.60 16.39 3.94
C GLY A 165 -9.30 16.90 3.30
N GLU A 166 -8.27 16.08 3.20
CA GLU A 166 -7.00 16.42 2.52
C GLU A 166 -7.01 15.85 1.10
N PRO A 167 -6.84 16.68 0.04
CA PRO A 167 -6.57 16.16 -1.30
C PRO A 167 -5.27 15.36 -1.28
N ARG A 168 -5.26 14.16 -1.88
CA ARG A 168 -4.00 13.45 -2.09
C ARG A 168 -3.20 14.22 -3.14
N ASP A 169 -1.97 14.63 -2.80
CA ASP A 169 -0.99 15.27 -3.68
C ASP A 169 -0.46 14.33 -4.77
N ASN A 170 -1.32 13.56 -5.42
CA ASN A 170 -0.96 12.76 -6.57
C ASN A 170 -1.58 13.41 -7.80
N ASN A 171 -0.80 14.31 -8.40
CA ASN A 171 -1.00 14.88 -9.73
C ASN A 171 -0.87 13.81 -10.83
N VAL A 172 -1.62 12.72 -10.71
CA VAL A 172 -1.89 11.74 -11.77
C VAL A 172 -3.30 12.06 -12.24
N GLY A 173 -3.38 12.95 -13.22
CA GLY A 173 -4.63 13.32 -13.86
C GLY A 173 -5.39 12.06 -14.29
N ILE A 174 -6.55 11.83 -13.67
CA ILE A 174 -7.51 10.84 -14.14
C ILE A 174 -8.15 11.43 -15.38
N SER A 175 -7.58 11.16 -16.55
CA SER A 175 -8.31 11.29 -17.82
C SER A 175 -9.32 10.14 -17.87
N ASN A 176 -10.53 10.40 -17.38
CA ASN A 176 -11.65 9.49 -17.53
C ASN A 176 -12.09 9.49 -19.02
N PRO A 177 -12.17 8.35 -19.71
CA PRO A 177 -12.73 8.34 -21.06
C PRO A 177 -14.25 8.57 -20.97
N GLY A 178 -14.65 9.78 -21.35
CA GLY A 178 -15.95 10.24 -21.83
C GLY A 178 -17.21 9.52 -21.35
N PHE A 179 -17.92 10.15 -20.41
CA PHE A 179 -19.37 10.05 -20.34
C PHE A 179 -19.94 11.35 -20.94
N ASN A 180 -20.48 11.27 -22.16
CA ASN A 180 -21.19 12.38 -22.79
C ASN A 180 -22.56 12.54 -22.11
N GLY A 181 -22.68 13.54 -21.24
CA GLY A 181 -23.93 14.00 -20.66
C GLY A 181 -24.06 15.50 -20.87
N ASP A 182 -24.93 15.87 -21.82
CA ASP A 182 -25.39 17.23 -22.07
C ASP A 182 -25.99 17.85 -20.80
N GLY A 183 -25.51 19.04 -20.42
CA GLY A 183 -25.86 19.69 -19.17
C GLY A 183 -25.22 21.06 -19.02
N THR A 184 -25.93 22.08 -19.50
CA THR A 184 -25.57 23.50 -19.41
C THR A 184 -25.53 23.99 -17.94
N SER A 185 -24.44 24.66 -17.50
CA SER A 185 -24.50 26.01 -16.90
C SER A 185 -23.17 26.54 -16.32
N THR A 186 -22.89 27.78 -16.72
CA THR A 186 -22.19 28.88 -16.01
C THR A 186 -20.71 28.74 -15.63
N ALA A 187 -19.87 29.29 -16.52
CA ALA A 187 -18.50 29.70 -16.24
C ALA A 187 -18.46 30.88 -15.26
N SER A 188 -17.65 30.77 -14.21
CA SER A 188 -17.13 31.92 -13.47
C SER A 188 -15.62 31.97 -13.70
N ALA A 189 -15.20 32.91 -14.55
CA ALA A 189 -13.80 33.22 -14.77
C ALA A 189 -13.31 34.11 -13.61
N THR A 190 -12.30 33.67 -12.88
CA THR A 190 -11.44 34.57 -12.10
C THR A 190 -10.07 34.61 -12.75
N ASN A 191 -9.88 35.72 -13.46
CA ASN A 191 -8.67 36.15 -14.11
C ASN A 191 -7.80 36.82 -13.04
N THR A 192 -6.59 36.31 -12.77
CA THR A 192 -5.56 37.08 -12.05
C THR A 192 -4.25 37.01 -12.83
N GLY A 193 -4.10 37.98 -13.74
CA GLY A 193 -2.81 38.36 -14.29
C GLY A 193 -2.13 39.39 -13.38
N SER A 194 -0.82 39.23 -13.18
CA SER A 194 0.14 40.30 -12.92
C SER A 194 1.51 39.74 -13.31
N ALA A 195 2.02 40.09 -14.49
CA ALA A 195 2.75 41.34 -14.80
C ALA A 195 4.07 41.42 -14.02
N GLY A 196 5.16 41.11 -14.74
CA GLY A 196 6.51 41.36 -14.29
C GLY A 196 6.85 42.86 -14.31
N SER A 197 7.89 43.22 -13.57
CA SER A 197 8.66 44.44 -13.81
C SER A 197 10.09 44.25 -13.34
N SER A 198 11.01 44.44 -14.27
CA SER A 198 12.42 44.71 -14.05
C SER A 198 12.59 46.14 -13.53
N SER A 199 13.52 46.35 -12.61
CA SER A 199 14.25 47.61 -12.48
C SER A 199 15.62 47.24 -11.92
N GLY A 200 16.65 47.49 -12.73
CA GLY A 200 18.02 47.54 -12.25
C GLY A 200 18.29 48.94 -11.73
N ASP A 201 19.00 49.02 -10.61
CA ASP A 201 19.73 50.21 -10.21
C ASP A 201 21.16 49.78 -9.90
N ASP A 202 22.05 50.40 -10.64
CA ASP A 202 23.51 50.36 -10.58
C ASP A 202 23.95 51.44 -9.59
N ASP A 203 24.76 51.09 -8.59
CA ASP A 203 25.54 52.05 -7.81
C ASP A 203 26.77 51.34 -7.23
N GLY A 204 27.90 51.56 -7.89
CA GLY A 204 29.21 51.12 -7.42
C GLY A 204 29.82 52.10 -6.42
N VAL A 205 30.36 51.60 -5.31
CA VAL A 205 31.48 52.24 -4.59
C VAL A 205 32.48 51.19 -4.09
N ASN A 206 33.70 51.39 -4.58
CA ASN A 206 35.03 50.90 -4.26
C ASN A 206 35.36 50.59 -2.78
N GLY A 207 36.20 49.57 -2.53
CA GLY A 207 36.88 49.45 -1.23
C GLY A 207 37.54 48.11 -0.88
N GLY A 208 38.76 47.87 -1.37
CA GLY A 208 39.91 47.48 -0.53
C GLY A 208 39.99 46.10 0.16
N GLU A 209 40.96 45.32 -0.32
CA GLU A 209 41.97 44.56 0.45
C GLU A 209 41.67 43.24 1.20
N LYS A 210 42.56 42.28 0.88
CA LYS A 210 43.22 41.26 1.71
C LYS A 210 42.47 39.97 2.04
N GLY A 211 42.99 38.89 1.46
CA GLY A 211 42.49 37.53 1.68
C GLY A 211 43.03 36.83 2.92
N LYS A 212 42.60 35.58 3.09
CA LYS A 212 43.38 34.50 3.71
C LYS A 212 42.72 33.16 3.39
N LYS A 213 43.53 32.22 2.93
CA LYS A 213 43.26 30.77 3.01
C LYS A 213 43.04 30.37 4.48
N ILE A 214 42.25 29.31 4.73
CA ILE A 214 42.64 28.06 5.41
C ILE A 214 41.41 27.37 6.03
N SER A 215 41.38 26.06 5.79
CA SER A 215 40.58 24.94 6.32
C SER A 215 40.10 24.98 7.78
N LYS A 216 38.96 24.33 8.03
CA LYS A 216 38.90 22.95 8.58
C LYS A 216 37.59 22.29 8.17
#